data_AF-A0A538E609-F1
#
_entry.id   AF-A0A538E609-F1
#
_cell.length_a   1.000
_cell.length_b   1.000
_cell.length_c   1.000
_cell.angle_alpha   90.00
_cell.angle_beta   90.00
_cell.angle_gamma   90.00
#
_symmetry.space_group_name_H-M   'P 1'
#
loop_
_entity.id
_entity.type
_entity.pdbx_description
1 polymer ?
#
loop_
_entity_poly.entity_id
_entity_poly.type
_entity_poly.pdbx_seq_one_letter_code
_entity_poly.pdbx_strand_id
1 'polypeptide(L)'
;MTKPAQIRDEFMLDPSVVFLNHGSFGACPRDVLARYQEWQLELERRPVEFLGRRLEGLLAEARETLGAYVGADPDDLVFVANATAGVNIAAWAL
;
A
#
# COMPACT_ATOMS: atom_id res chain seq x y z
N MET A 1 15.85 9.43 -16.76
CA MET A 1 15.69 9.99 -15.41
C MET A 1 14.59 11.02 -15.44
N THR A 2 13.48 10.77 -14.74
CA THR A 2 12.34 11.68 -14.61
C THR A 2 12.76 12.91 -13.78
N LYS A 3 12.38 14.12 -14.18
CA LYS A 3 12.73 15.36 -13.46
C LYS A 3 11.89 15.47 -12.18
N PRO A 4 12.41 16.05 -11.07
CA PRO A 4 11.67 16.16 -9.80
C PRO A 4 10.30 16.84 -9.89
N ALA A 5 10.17 17.88 -10.73
CA ALA A 5 8.89 18.55 -10.97
C ALA A 5 7.84 17.60 -11.57
N GLN A 6 8.26 16.62 -12.37
CA GLN A 6 7.36 15.64 -12.98
C GLN A 6 6.82 14.64 -11.94
N ILE A 7 7.63 14.30 -10.92
CA ILE A 7 7.22 13.36 -9.85
C ILE A 7 6.19 14.01 -8.92
N ARG A 8 6.31 15.31 -8.62
CA ARG A 8 5.34 16.01 -7.76
C ARG A 8 3.92 15.93 -8.33
N ASP A 9 3.78 16.05 -9.64
CA ASP A 9 2.50 16.07 -10.32
C ASP A 9 1.80 14.70 -10.29
N GLU A 10 2.54 13.62 -9.98
CA GLU A 10 1.98 12.28 -9.71
C GLU A 10 1.21 12.22 -8.39
N PHE A 11 1.27 13.23 -7.51
CA PHE A 11 0.55 13.25 -6.24
C PHE A 11 -0.63 14.23 -6.25
N MET A 12 -1.62 13.99 -5.39
CA MET A 12 -2.77 14.88 -5.15
C MET A 12 -2.46 16.04 -4.18
N LEU A 13 -1.19 16.42 -4.02
CA LEU A 13 -0.79 17.50 -3.11
C LEU A 13 -1.34 18.86 -3.59
N ASP A 14 -1.74 19.71 -2.65
CA ASP A 14 -2.17 21.09 -2.93
C ASP A 14 -0.99 21.89 -3.55
N PRO A 15 -1.12 22.43 -4.78
CA PRO A 15 -0.03 23.13 -5.45
C PRO A 15 0.35 24.46 -4.78
N SER A 16 -0.50 25.00 -3.91
CA SER A 16 -0.22 26.21 -3.11
C SER A 16 0.62 25.91 -1.85
N VAL A 17 0.78 24.64 -1.47
CA VAL A 17 1.48 24.23 -0.25
C VAL A 17 2.84 23.63 -0.60
N VAL A 18 3.91 24.16 0.00
CA VAL A 18 5.24 23.55 -0.08
C VAL A 18 5.31 22.41 0.94
N PHE A 19 5.04 21.19 0.48
CA PHE A 19 5.01 20.00 1.34
C PHE A 19 6.41 19.46 1.62
N LEU A 20 7.02 19.90 2.72
CA LEU A 20 8.40 19.57 3.10
C LEU A 20 8.55 18.30 3.94
N ASN A 21 7.46 17.76 4.48
CA ASN A 21 7.49 16.63 5.42
C ASN A 21 6.72 15.42 4.91
N HIS A 22 7.21 14.79 3.84
CA HIS A 22 6.67 13.52 3.34
C HIS A 22 6.97 12.34 4.29
N GLY A 23 7.97 12.47 5.17
CA GLY A 23 8.42 11.40 6.05
C GLY A 23 7.47 11.05 7.22
N SER A 24 6.52 11.92 7.57
CA SER A 24 5.57 11.62 8.66
C SER A 24 4.43 10.68 8.24
N PHE A 25 3.61 11.11 7.28
CA PHE A 25 2.43 10.34 6.83
C PHE A 25 2.47 9.99 5.33
N GLY A 26 3.41 10.58 4.58
CA GLY A 26 3.46 10.45 3.14
C GLY A 26 2.30 11.12 2.40
N ALA A 27 2.27 10.87 1.10
CA ALA A 27 1.15 11.13 0.21
C ALA A 27 1.10 10.00 -0.81
N CYS A 28 -0.10 9.56 -1.21
CA CYS A 28 -0.25 8.48 -2.18
C CYS A 28 -0.16 9.03 -3.61
N PRO A 29 0.61 8.40 -4.52
CA PRO A 29 0.54 8.72 -5.95
C PRO A 29 -0.88 8.53 -6.50
N ARG A 30 -1.26 9.33 -7.49
CA ARG A 30 -2.60 9.38 -8.11
C ARG A 30 -3.04 8.03 -8.61
N ASP A 31 -2.17 7.31 -9.32
CA ASP A 31 -2.52 6.01 -9.90
C ASP A 31 -2.73 4.94 -8.83
N VAL A 32 -1.95 4.99 -7.74
CA VAL A 32 -2.11 4.10 -6.58
C VAL A 32 -3.41 4.44 -5.83
N LEU A 33 -3.71 5.73 -5.65
CA LEU A 33 -4.97 6.18 -5.05
C LEU A 33 -6.19 5.77 -5.88
N ALA A 34 -6.13 5.92 -7.20
CA ALA A 34 -7.19 5.51 -8.11
C ALA A 34 -7.47 4.01 -7.98
N ARG A 35 -6.43 3.17 -8.03
CA ARG A 35 -6.58 1.73 -7.81
C ARG A 35 -7.12 1.39 -6.42
N TYR A 36 -6.70 2.11 -5.38
CA TYR A 36 -7.25 1.93 -4.04
C TYR A 36 -8.75 2.24 -3.96
N GLN A 37 -9.22 3.27 -4.66
CA GLN A 37 -10.64 3.59 -4.75
C GLN A 37 -11.43 2.55 -5.56
N GLU A 38 -10.86 2.04 -6.65
CA GLU A 38 -11.45 0.93 -7.42
C GLU A 38 -11.66 -0.30 -6.54
N TRP A 39 -10.67 -0.66 -5.73
CA TRP A 39 -10.78 -1.79 -4.79
C TRP A 39 -11.92 -1.61 -3.78
N GLN A 40 -12.12 -0.41 -3.25
CA GLN A 40 -13.25 -0.12 -2.36
C GLN A 40 -14.59 -0.30 -3.07
N LEU A 41 -14.72 0.20 -4.30
CA LEU A 41 -15.93 0.02 -5.10
C LEU A 41 -16.18 -1.45 -5.45
N GLU A 42 -15.14 -2.22 -5.75
CA GLU A 42 -15.26 -3.66 -5.99
C GLU A 42 -15.73 -4.43 -4.75
N LEU A 43 -15.14 -4.13 -3.58
CA LEU A 43 -15.54 -4.68 -2.29
C LEU A 43 -17.04 -4.43 -2.06
N GLU A 44 -17.49 -3.17 -2.18
CA GLU A 44 -18.88 -2.80 -1.92
C GLU A 44 -19.87 -3.43 -2.90
N ARG A 45 -19.47 -3.65 -4.15
CA ARG A 45 -20.34 -4.31 -5.15
C ARG A 45 -20.63 -5.76 -4.80
N ARG A 46 -19.65 -6.48 -4.23
CA ARG A 46 -19.76 -7.93 -3.98
C ARG A 46 -18.94 -8.38 -2.75
N PRO A 47 -19.28 -7.94 -1.53
CA PRO A 47 -18.41 -8.08 -0.36
C PRO A 47 -18.10 -9.53 0.02
N VAL A 48 -19.10 -10.43 -0.07
CA VAL A 48 -18.91 -11.86 0.23
C VAL A 48 -17.97 -12.54 -0.76
N GLU A 49 -18.06 -12.17 -2.03
CA GLU A 49 -17.20 -12.73 -3.07
C GLU A 49 -15.78 -12.20 -2.94
N PHE A 50 -15.64 -10.89 -2.71
CA PHE A 50 -14.37 -10.24 -2.52
C PHE A 50 -13.62 -10.80 -1.29
N LEU A 51 -14.23 -10.71 -0.11
CA LEU A 51 -13.59 -11.08 1.16
C LEU A 51 -13.45 -12.59 1.29
N GLY A 52 -14.47 -13.36 0.90
CA GLY A 52 -14.51 -14.80 1.14
C GLY A 52 -13.83 -15.66 0.07
N ARG A 53 -13.48 -15.10 -1.10
CA ARG A 53 -12.93 -15.90 -2.22
C ARG A 53 -11.73 -15.28 -2.91
N ARG A 54 -11.65 -13.95 -3.00
CA ARG A 54 -10.58 -13.27 -3.76
C ARG A 54 -9.46 -12.75 -2.88
N LEU A 55 -9.78 -12.27 -1.68
CA LEU A 55 -8.83 -11.55 -0.83
C LEU A 55 -7.52 -12.31 -0.59
N GLU A 56 -7.59 -13.62 -0.27
CA GLU A 56 -6.38 -14.41 -0.02
C GLU A 56 -5.44 -14.45 -1.24
N GLY A 57 -5.99 -14.69 -2.43
CA GLY A 57 -5.21 -14.70 -3.68
C GLY A 57 -4.64 -13.33 -4.02
N LEU A 58 -5.42 -12.26 -3.83
CA LEU A 58 -4.96 -10.89 -4.04
C LEU A 58 -3.81 -10.50 -3.09
N LEU A 59 -3.88 -10.93 -1.83
CA LEU A 59 -2.81 -10.72 -0.87
C LEU A 59 -1.57 -11.55 -1.21
N ALA A 60 -1.73 -12.77 -1.73
CA ALA A 60 -0.61 -13.59 -2.20
C ALA A 60 0.13 -12.92 -3.37
N GLU A 61 -0.60 -12.45 -4.40
CA GLU A 61 -0.03 -11.71 -5.53
C GLU A 61 0.75 -10.46 -5.07
N ALA A 62 0.19 -9.72 -4.10
CA ALA A 62 0.85 -8.56 -3.53
C ALA A 62 2.16 -8.92 -2.79
N ARG A 63 2.19 -10.07 -2.09
CA ARG A 63 3.42 -10.56 -1.43
C ARG A 63 4.48 -10.99 -2.44
N GLU A 64 4.11 -11.64 -3.54
CA GLU A 64 5.07 -12.01 -4.61
C GLU A 64 5.79 -10.78 -5.15
N THR A 65 5.03 -9.73 -5.47
CA THR A 65 5.58 -8.47 -5.98
C THR A 65 6.48 -7.79 -4.94
N LEU A 66 6.05 -7.76 -3.68
CA LEU A 66 6.84 -7.15 -2.60
C LEU A 66 8.11 -7.95 -2.30
N GLY A 67 8.03 -9.28 -2.25
CA GLY A 67 9.16 -10.19 -2.02
C GLY A 67 10.24 -10.00 -3.07
N ALA A 68 9.86 -9.93 -4.35
CA ALA A 68 10.79 -9.61 -5.43
C ALA A 68 11.46 -8.23 -5.27
N TYR A 69 10.73 -7.23 -4.78
CA TYR A 69 11.25 -5.88 -4.56
C TYR A 69 12.23 -5.80 -3.39
N VAL A 70 11.94 -6.48 -2.27
CA VAL A 70 12.77 -6.43 -1.05
C VAL A 70 13.81 -7.55 -0.96
N GLY A 71 13.79 -8.51 -1.89
CA GLY A 71 14.69 -9.65 -1.92
C GLY A 71 14.37 -10.72 -0.86
N ALA A 72 13.09 -10.96 -0.59
CA ALA A 72 12.61 -11.95 0.38
C ALA A 72 11.67 -12.97 -0.28
N ASP A 73 11.56 -14.16 0.33
CA ASP A 73 10.54 -15.14 -0.06
C ASP A 73 9.14 -14.56 0.28
N PRO A 74 8.17 -14.57 -0.66
CA PRO A 74 6.82 -14.08 -0.36
C PRO A 74 6.12 -14.81 0.79
N ASP A 75 6.49 -16.06 1.09
CA ASP A 75 5.94 -16.81 2.22
C ASP A 75 6.51 -16.36 3.58
N ASP A 76 7.64 -15.63 3.58
CA ASP A 76 8.22 -14.99 4.77
C ASP A 76 7.64 -13.58 5.04
N LEU A 77 6.70 -13.11 4.22
CA LEU A 77 6.11 -11.77 4.32
C LEU A 77 4.66 -11.80 4.80
N VAL A 78 4.28 -10.78 5.57
CA VAL A 78 2.89 -10.55 5.98
C VAL A 78 2.57 -9.06 5.99
N PHE A 79 1.33 -8.70 5.66
CA PHE A 79 0.85 -7.33 5.76
C PHE A 79 0.24 -7.06 7.14
N VAL A 80 0.67 -5.95 7.75
CA VAL A 80 0.12 -5.43 9.02
C VAL A 80 -0.22 -3.96 8.84
N ALA A 81 -1.03 -3.41 9.75
CA ALA A 81 -1.58 -2.07 9.61
C ALA A 81 -0.51 -0.96 9.56
N ASN A 82 0.59 -1.10 10.32
CA ASN A 82 1.69 -0.14 10.37
C ASN A 82 2.92 -0.73 11.10
N ALA A 83 4.02 0.01 11.10
CA ALA A 83 5.27 -0.38 11.76
C ALA A 83 5.10 -0.65 13.26
N THR A 84 4.33 0.18 13.98
CA THR A 84 4.07 -0.01 15.42
C THR A 84 3.35 -1.33 15.69
N ALA A 85 2.36 -1.70 14.87
CA ALA A 85 1.69 -2.99 14.97
C ALA A 85 2.67 -4.15 14.76
N GLY A 86 3.54 -4.07 13.74
CA GLY A 86 4.56 -5.09 13.48
C GLY A 86 5.53 -5.28 14.65
N VAL A 87 6.04 -4.19 15.22
CA VAL A 87 6.93 -4.25 16.40
C VAL A 87 6.21 -4.87 17.60
N ASN A 88 4.94 -4.53 17.84
CA ASN A 88 4.18 -5.11 18.96
C ASN A 88 3.97 -6.62 18.76
N ILE A 89 3.65 -7.08 17.55
CA ILE A 89 3.49 -8.52 17.27
C ILE A 89 4.79 -9.26 17.61
N ALA A 90 5.94 -8.75 17.15
CA ALA A 90 7.23 -9.38 17.43
C ALA A 90 7.60 -9.36 18.92
N ALA A 91 7.36 -8.23 19.61
CA ALA A 91 7.75 -8.07 21.01
C ALA A 91 6.92 -8.92 21.98
N TRP A 92 5.63 -9.13 21.69
CA TRP A 92 4.73 -9.91 22.55
C TRP A 92 4.67 -11.40 22.21
N ALA A 93 5.20 -11.81 21.04
CA ALA A 93 5.27 -13.22 20.66
C ALA A 93 6.52 -13.94 21.19
N LEU A 94 7.51 -13.17 21.68
CA LEU A 94 8.71 -13.65 22.38
C LEU A 94 8.48 -13.73 23.89
#